data_AF-A0A0D2MRP4-F1
#
_entry.id   AF-A0A0D2MRP4-F1
#
_cell.length_a   1.000
_cell.length_b   1.000
_cell.length_c   1.000
_cell.angle_alpha   90.00
_cell.angle_beta   90.00
_cell.angle_gamma   90.00
#
_symmetry.space_group_name_H-M   'P 1'
#
loop_
_entity.id
_entity.type
_entity.pdbx_description
1 polymer ?
#
loop_
_entity_poly.entity_id
_entity_poly.type
_entity_poly.pdbx_seq_one_letter_code
_entity_poly.pdbx_strand_id
1 'polypeptide(L)'
;MQTMRVNSGRAQLARPAAITGRPGRAARVVVARSQKKEIMMWEALREATDEEMERDPTVCVMGEDVGHYGGSYKVTYGLYKKYGDMRVLDTPICENGFMGMGVGAAMTGLRPIVEGMNMGFLLLAFNQISNNCGMLHYTSGGQFKVPMVIRGPGGVGRQLGAEHSQRLESYFQSIPGVQLVAVSTVANAKALLKSVRMTVAPPAAALWVAAPRPLGLPTALRKGEGGGRTARGF
;
A
#
# COMPACT_ATOMS: atom_id res chain seq x y z
N MET A 1 -1.92 -1.22 -21.68
CA MET A 1 -2.66 -2.48 -21.43
C MET A 1 -1.62 -3.59 -21.39
N GLN A 2 -1.21 -4.02 -20.19
CA GLN A 2 -0.32 -5.17 -20.05
C GLN A 2 -0.65 -5.88 -18.74
N THR A 3 -1.26 -7.05 -18.87
CA THR A 3 -1.54 -8.01 -17.80
C THR A 3 -0.57 -9.18 -17.98
N MET A 4 0.19 -9.61 -16.96
CA MET A 4 0.74 -11.00 -16.81
C MET A 4 1.59 -11.11 -15.51
N ARG A 5 1.30 -12.06 -14.61
CA ARG A 5 1.74 -13.49 -14.44
C ARG A 5 3.04 -13.62 -13.62
N VAL A 6 2.93 -14.20 -12.43
CA VAL A 6 4.06 -14.80 -11.68
C VAL A 6 3.64 -16.20 -11.27
N ASN A 7 4.45 -17.22 -11.55
CA ASN A 7 4.22 -18.59 -11.11
C ASN A 7 5.49 -19.10 -10.42
N SER A 8 5.35 -19.60 -9.20
CA SER A 8 6.42 -20.18 -8.39
C SER A 8 6.02 -21.60 -8.03
N GLY A 9 6.87 -22.58 -8.32
CA GLY A 9 6.61 -23.97 -7.93
C GLY A 9 7.40 -24.97 -8.76
N ARG A 10 8.46 -25.52 -8.14
CA ARG A 10 9.29 -26.63 -8.64
C ARG A 10 8.43 -27.85 -8.97
N ALA A 11 8.66 -28.48 -10.12
CA ALA A 11 8.21 -29.84 -10.40
C ALA A 11 9.41 -30.79 -10.39
N GLN A 12 9.36 -31.80 -9.51
CA GLN A 12 10.32 -32.92 -9.47
C GLN A 12 10.11 -33.82 -10.71
N LEU A 13 11.19 -34.22 -11.35
CA LEU A 13 11.22 -35.16 -12.48
C LEU A 13 11.10 -36.60 -11.97
N ALA A 14 10.01 -37.30 -12.31
CA ALA A 14 9.89 -38.75 -12.21
C ALA A 14 10.07 -39.40 -13.60
N ARG A 15 10.82 -40.51 -13.64
CA ARG A 15 11.30 -41.24 -14.85
C ARG A 15 10.17 -41.99 -15.57
N PRO A 16 10.28 -42.27 -16.89
CA PRO A 16 9.18 -42.89 -17.64
C PRO A 16 9.20 -44.42 -17.52
N ALA A 17 8.02 -45.01 -17.28
CA ALA A 17 7.76 -46.43 -17.46
C ALA A 17 6.93 -46.64 -18.75
N ALA A 18 7.19 -47.76 -19.42
CA ALA A 18 6.88 -48.03 -20.82
C ALA A 18 5.39 -48.14 -21.19
N ILE A 19 5.12 -47.81 -22.44
CA ILE A 19 3.85 -47.74 -23.16
C ILE A 19 3.32 -49.14 -23.50
N THR A 20 2.06 -49.46 -23.18
CA THR A 20 1.20 -50.32 -24.03
C THR A 20 -0.29 -50.03 -23.75
N GLY A 21 -1.09 -49.75 -24.81
CA GLY A 21 -2.55 -49.93 -24.78
C GLY A 21 -3.46 -48.76 -25.25
N ARG A 22 -4.00 -48.92 -26.48
CA ARG A 22 -5.24 -48.36 -27.10
C ARG A 22 -5.42 -46.81 -27.19
N PRO A 23 -5.81 -46.25 -28.36
CA PRO A 23 -6.13 -44.84 -28.50
C PRO A 23 -7.53 -44.54 -27.92
N GLY A 24 -7.59 -44.42 -26.60
CA GLY A 24 -8.75 -43.95 -25.86
C GLY A 24 -8.80 -42.42 -25.86
N ARG A 25 -9.87 -41.87 -26.42
CA ARG A 25 -10.44 -40.52 -26.24
C ARG A 25 -9.63 -39.61 -25.30
N ALA A 26 -8.88 -38.67 -25.87
CA ALA A 26 -8.07 -37.70 -25.13
C ALA A 26 -8.86 -37.09 -23.97
N ALA A 27 -8.45 -37.41 -22.74
CA ALA A 27 -8.99 -36.80 -21.54
C ALA A 27 -8.69 -35.30 -21.61
N ARG A 28 -9.76 -34.51 -21.80
CA ARG A 28 -9.68 -33.05 -21.83
C ARG A 28 -9.34 -32.60 -20.41
N VAL A 29 -8.07 -32.29 -20.15
CA VAL A 29 -7.65 -31.64 -18.91
C VAL A 29 -8.35 -30.28 -18.87
N VAL A 30 -9.46 -30.21 -18.12
CA VAL A 30 -10.12 -28.95 -17.81
C VAL A 30 -9.22 -28.25 -16.81
N VAL A 31 -8.30 -27.43 -17.30
CA VAL A 31 -7.59 -26.48 -16.46
C VAL A 31 -8.65 -25.55 -15.89
N ALA A 32 -8.94 -25.69 -14.59
CA ALA A 32 -9.81 -24.78 -13.88
C ALA A 32 -9.28 -23.35 -14.10
N ARG A 33 -10.03 -22.54 -14.85
CA ARG A 33 -9.73 -21.13 -14.97
C ARG A 33 -9.93 -20.52 -13.59
N SER A 34 -8.84 -20.24 -12.89
CA SER A 34 -8.86 -19.35 -11.73
C SER A 34 -9.57 -18.06 -12.18
N GLN A 35 -10.77 -17.82 -11.67
CA GLN A 35 -11.51 -16.61 -11.96
C GLN A 35 -10.71 -15.43 -11.41
N LYS A 36 -10.16 -14.61 -12.30
CA LYS A 36 -9.51 -13.36 -11.90
C LYS A 36 -10.58 -12.38 -11.49
N LYS A 37 -10.73 -12.19 -10.19
CA LYS A 37 -11.52 -11.10 -9.63
C LYS A 37 -10.82 -9.78 -9.96
N GLU A 38 -11.49 -8.88 -10.66
CA GLU A 38 -11.03 -7.50 -10.78
C GLU A 38 -11.22 -6.83 -9.42
N ILE A 39 -10.12 -6.37 -8.82
CA ILE A 39 -10.14 -5.68 -7.54
C ILE A 39 -9.58 -4.27 -7.72
N MET A 40 -10.11 -3.34 -6.94
CA MET A 40 -9.64 -1.98 -6.88
C MET A 40 -8.32 -1.89 -6.09
N MET A 41 -7.56 -0.82 -6.29
CA MET A 41 -6.28 -0.63 -5.57
C MET A 41 -6.47 -0.58 -4.05
N TRP A 42 -7.55 0.04 -3.57
CA TRP A 42 -7.86 0.10 -2.14
C TRP A 42 -8.17 -1.30 -1.57
N GLU A 43 -8.86 -2.16 -2.33
CA GLU A 43 -9.12 -3.55 -1.92
C GLU A 43 -7.83 -4.35 -1.84
N ALA A 44 -6.92 -4.16 -2.80
CA ALA A 44 -5.63 -4.84 -2.81
C ALA A 44 -4.74 -4.42 -1.63
N LEU A 45 -4.73 -3.13 -1.28
CA LEU A 45 -4.04 -2.61 -0.10
C LEU A 45 -4.67 -3.12 1.21
N ARG A 46 -6.01 -3.18 1.26
CA ARG A 46 -6.76 -3.76 2.37
C ARG A 46 -6.40 -5.23 2.58
N GLU A 47 -6.46 -6.04 1.51
CA GLU A 47 -6.08 -7.46 1.55
C GLU A 47 -4.64 -7.66 1.99
N ALA A 48 -3.69 -6.88 1.46
CA ALA A 48 -2.31 -6.93 1.93
C ALA A 48 -2.20 -6.58 3.41
N THR A 49 -2.90 -5.55 3.88
CA THR A 49 -2.90 -5.17 5.30
C THR A 49 -3.45 -6.29 6.17
N ASP A 50 -4.57 -6.89 5.75
CA ASP A 50 -5.24 -7.96 6.48
C ASP A 50 -4.36 -9.22 6.58
N GLU A 51 -3.86 -9.72 5.45
CA GLU A 51 -2.97 -10.89 5.39
C GLU A 51 -1.74 -10.71 6.28
N GLU A 52 -1.22 -9.49 6.32
CA GLU A 52 -0.06 -9.15 7.09
C GLU A 52 -0.43 -9.05 8.59
N MET A 53 -1.51 -8.36 8.96
CA MET A 53 -1.96 -8.29 10.36
C MET A 53 -2.30 -9.67 10.95
N GLU A 54 -2.79 -10.57 10.12
CA GLU A 54 -3.03 -11.97 10.47
C GLU A 54 -1.72 -12.74 10.66
N ARG A 55 -0.74 -12.51 9.78
CA ARG A 55 0.56 -13.20 9.82
C ARG A 55 1.40 -12.84 11.03
N ASP A 56 1.43 -11.58 11.44
CA ASP A 56 2.21 -11.19 12.61
C ASP A 56 1.49 -10.18 13.52
N PRO A 57 1.38 -10.51 14.82
CA PRO A 57 0.55 -9.79 15.78
C PRO A 57 1.12 -8.41 16.16
N THR A 58 2.37 -8.12 15.83
CA THR A 58 3.02 -6.84 16.11
C THR A 58 2.64 -5.73 15.13
N VAL A 59 1.96 -6.07 14.02
CA VAL A 59 1.49 -5.06 13.08
C VAL A 59 0.14 -4.49 13.48
N CYS A 60 0.15 -3.19 13.73
CA CYS A 60 -1.04 -2.38 13.96
C CYS A 60 -1.15 -1.30 12.88
N VAL A 61 -2.35 -0.76 12.72
CA VAL A 61 -2.64 0.39 11.87
C VAL A 61 -3.04 1.54 12.78
N MET A 62 -2.53 2.74 12.51
CA MET A 62 -2.93 3.96 13.22
C MET A 62 -3.00 5.14 12.26
N GLY A 63 -3.91 6.07 12.52
CA GLY A 63 -4.09 7.25 11.69
C GLY A 63 -5.49 7.85 11.85
N GLU A 64 -5.77 8.85 11.03
CA GLU A 64 -7.07 9.52 11.02
C GLU A 64 -8.13 8.66 10.31
N ASP A 65 -9.26 8.45 10.97
CA ASP A 65 -10.43 7.72 10.46
C ASP A 65 -10.13 6.26 10.02
N VAL A 66 -9.02 5.66 10.42
CA VAL A 66 -8.62 4.30 9.98
C VAL A 66 -9.39 3.19 10.67
N GLY A 67 -9.91 3.42 11.86
CA GLY A 67 -10.62 2.46 12.71
C GLY A 67 -12.09 2.35 12.32
N HIS A 68 -12.94 3.09 13.02
CA HIS A 68 -14.39 2.95 12.94
C HIS A 68 -14.95 3.28 11.55
N TYR A 69 -14.39 4.31 10.90
CA TYR A 69 -14.80 4.76 9.58
C TYR A 69 -14.24 3.86 8.46
N GLY A 70 -13.09 3.22 8.69
CA GLY A 70 -12.47 2.29 7.74
C GLY A 70 -11.57 2.97 6.69
N GLY A 71 -11.11 4.18 6.98
CA GLY A 71 -10.20 4.99 6.18
C GLY A 71 -10.93 5.82 5.14
N SER A 72 -10.42 7.02 4.86
CA SER A 72 -10.97 7.96 3.86
C SER A 72 -11.15 7.33 2.47
N TYR A 73 -10.26 6.39 2.12
CA TYR A 73 -10.28 5.66 0.85
C TYR A 73 -10.68 4.18 1.01
N LYS A 74 -11.29 3.82 2.15
CA LYS A 74 -11.76 2.45 2.47
C LYS A 74 -10.66 1.39 2.57
N VAL A 75 -9.39 1.79 2.66
CA VAL A 75 -8.24 0.88 2.69
C VAL A 75 -8.21 0.02 3.96
N THR A 76 -8.77 0.50 5.07
CA THR A 76 -8.86 -0.24 6.35
C THR A 76 -10.25 -0.75 6.66
N TYR A 77 -11.17 -0.71 5.69
CA TYR A 77 -12.58 -0.99 5.91
C TYR A 77 -12.81 -2.38 6.56
N GLY A 78 -13.45 -2.38 7.73
CA GLY A 78 -13.78 -3.59 8.48
C GLY A 78 -12.60 -4.29 9.17
N LEU A 79 -11.36 -3.80 9.05
CA LEU A 79 -10.22 -4.35 9.81
C LEU A 79 -10.40 -4.09 11.31
N TYR A 80 -10.96 -2.94 11.67
CA TYR A 80 -11.36 -2.62 13.04
C TYR A 80 -12.22 -3.72 13.68
N LYS A 81 -13.25 -4.19 12.99
CA LYS A 81 -14.14 -5.25 13.48
C LYS A 81 -13.42 -6.60 13.66
N LYS A 82 -12.36 -6.85 12.90
CA LYS A 82 -11.59 -8.10 12.95
C LYS A 82 -10.53 -8.08 14.06
N TYR A 83 -9.85 -6.95 14.28
CA TYR A 83 -8.67 -6.88 15.16
C TYR A 83 -8.83 -6.00 16.40
N GLY A 84 -9.88 -5.17 16.48
CA GLY A 84 -10.17 -4.27 17.60
C GLY A 84 -9.35 -2.97 17.64
N ASP A 85 -9.69 -2.11 18.60
CA ASP A 85 -9.13 -0.75 18.76
C ASP A 85 -7.61 -0.72 18.92
N MET A 86 -7.04 -1.72 19.61
CA MET A 86 -5.61 -1.76 19.90
C MET A 86 -4.75 -2.08 18.67
N ARG A 87 -5.36 -2.61 17.60
CA ARG A 87 -4.67 -3.02 16.36
C ARG A 87 -5.04 -2.13 15.17
N VAL A 88 -6.18 -1.44 15.23
CA VAL A 88 -6.60 -0.44 14.23
C VAL A 88 -7.09 0.79 14.98
N LEU A 89 -6.17 1.71 15.27
CA LEU A 89 -6.35 2.83 16.19
C LEU A 89 -6.68 4.13 15.45
N ASP A 90 -7.84 4.71 15.74
CA ASP A 90 -8.16 6.08 15.34
C ASP A 90 -7.36 7.08 16.17
N THR A 91 -6.74 8.05 15.52
CA THR A 91 -5.95 9.10 16.18
C THR A 91 -6.59 10.48 16.04
N PRO A 92 -6.32 11.42 16.95
CA PRO A 92 -6.66 12.82 16.73
C PRO A 92 -6.00 13.36 15.46
N ILE A 93 -6.58 14.44 14.89
CA ILE A 93 -6.03 15.16 13.75
C ILE A 93 -4.77 15.92 14.21
N CYS A 94 -3.65 15.20 14.25
CA CYS A 94 -2.36 15.68 14.70
C CYS A 94 -1.26 14.78 14.13
N GLU A 95 -0.86 15.07 12.90
CA GLU A 95 0.07 14.26 12.11
C GLU A 95 1.40 14.08 12.80
N ASN A 96 1.93 15.15 13.40
CA ASN A 96 3.16 15.08 14.18
C ASN A 96 3.02 14.18 15.42
N GLY A 97 1.84 14.21 16.06
CA GLY A 97 1.55 13.43 17.26
C GLY A 97 1.49 11.94 16.96
N PHE A 98 0.62 11.52 16.03
CA PHE A 98 0.50 10.10 15.71
C PHE A 98 1.70 9.52 14.98
N MET A 99 2.44 10.33 14.21
CA MET A 99 3.71 9.88 13.64
C MET A 99 4.72 9.58 14.74
N GLY A 100 4.83 10.45 15.75
CA GLY A 100 5.69 10.22 16.92
C GLY A 100 5.26 9.00 17.73
N MET A 101 3.95 8.78 17.91
CA MET A 101 3.44 7.54 18.52
C MET A 101 3.83 6.30 17.70
N GLY A 102 3.74 6.37 16.37
CA GLY A 102 4.19 5.31 15.47
C GLY A 102 5.68 5.00 15.59
N VAL A 103 6.52 6.04 15.66
CA VAL A 103 7.96 5.87 15.91
C VAL A 103 8.21 5.17 17.25
N GLY A 104 7.59 5.66 18.33
CA GLY A 104 7.74 5.07 19.66
C GLY A 104 7.30 3.61 19.69
N ALA A 105 6.14 3.31 19.11
CA ALA A 105 5.63 1.94 18.96
C ALA A 105 6.62 1.06 18.21
N ALA A 106 7.19 1.55 17.10
CA ALA A 106 8.18 0.82 16.31
C ALA A 106 9.46 0.52 17.11
N MET A 107 9.95 1.49 17.90
CA MET A 107 11.10 1.32 18.78
C MET A 107 10.87 0.25 19.85
N THR A 108 9.64 0.12 20.34
CA THR A 108 9.26 -0.89 21.36
C THR A 108 9.03 -2.29 20.77
N GLY A 109 9.19 -2.47 19.46
CA GLY A 109 9.09 -3.77 18.79
C GLY A 109 7.78 -4.01 18.04
N LEU A 110 6.85 -3.04 18.02
CA LEU A 110 5.71 -3.08 17.12
C LEU A 110 6.14 -2.74 15.69
N ARG A 111 5.23 -2.98 14.74
CA ARG A 111 5.45 -2.72 13.32
C ARG A 111 4.29 -1.88 12.76
N PRO A 112 4.19 -0.61 13.16
CA PRO A 112 3.01 0.19 12.86
C PRO A 112 2.95 0.56 11.38
N ILE A 113 1.73 0.52 10.83
CA ILE A 113 1.34 1.11 9.56
C ILE A 113 0.64 2.43 9.90
N VAL A 114 1.32 3.55 9.71
CA VAL A 114 0.78 4.89 9.93
C VAL A 114 0.14 5.38 8.64
N GLU A 115 -1.15 5.69 8.68
CA GLU A 115 -1.90 6.22 7.54
C GLU A 115 -2.19 7.71 7.72
N GLY A 116 -1.67 8.54 6.81
CA GLY A 116 -2.10 9.94 6.68
C GLY A 116 -3.26 10.05 5.70
N MET A 117 -4.27 10.86 6.03
CA MET A 117 -5.43 11.10 5.16
C MET A 117 -5.01 11.57 3.75
N ASN A 118 -4.01 12.45 3.71
CA ASN A 118 -3.29 12.83 2.49
C ASN A 118 -1.81 12.98 2.84
N MET A 119 -0.91 12.56 1.94
CA MET A 119 0.52 12.76 2.10
C MET A 119 0.88 14.24 2.29
N GLY A 120 0.12 15.17 1.68
CA GLY A 120 0.30 16.63 1.84
C GLY A 120 0.34 17.08 3.30
N PHE A 121 -0.51 16.47 4.13
CA PHE A 121 -0.63 16.83 5.55
C PHE A 121 0.51 16.28 6.40
N LEU A 122 1.19 15.22 5.94
CA LEU A 122 2.37 14.68 6.60
C LEU A 122 3.58 15.62 6.58
N LEU A 123 3.52 16.74 5.85
CA LEU A 123 4.50 17.84 6.03
C LEU A 123 4.49 18.38 7.46
N LEU A 124 3.37 18.36 8.17
CA LEU A 124 3.31 18.71 9.59
C LEU A 124 4.10 17.72 10.47
N ALA A 125 4.21 16.47 10.03
CA ALA A 125 4.99 15.42 10.68
C ALA A 125 6.42 15.29 10.15
N PHE A 126 6.90 16.22 9.31
CA PHE A 126 8.18 16.09 8.60
C PHE A 126 9.36 15.86 9.55
N ASN A 127 9.38 16.54 10.71
CA ASN A 127 10.42 16.33 11.72
C ASN A 127 10.47 14.88 12.24
N GLN A 128 9.30 14.27 12.52
CA GLN A 128 9.23 12.87 12.96
C GLN A 128 9.74 11.93 11.87
N ILE A 129 9.32 12.16 10.63
CA ILE A 129 9.71 11.33 9.48
C ILE A 129 11.22 11.46 9.21
N SER A 130 11.73 12.68 9.15
CA SER A 130 13.14 12.95 8.83
C SER A 130 14.07 12.49 9.94
N ASN A 131 13.88 13.03 11.15
CA ASN A 131 14.88 12.92 12.21
C ASN A 131 14.71 11.63 13.00
N ASN A 132 13.48 11.20 13.24
CA ASN A 132 13.21 10.03 14.07
C ASN A 132 13.01 8.76 13.25
N CYS A 133 12.25 8.77 12.15
CA CYS A 133 12.13 7.57 11.31
C CYS A 133 13.42 7.34 10.50
N GLY A 134 13.96 8.39 9.89
CA GLY A 134 15.11 8.29 8.99
C GLY A 134 16.45 8.10 9.72
N MET A 135 16.79 9.03 10.60
CA MET A 135 18.14 9.13 11.15
C MET A 135 18.35 8.37 12.47
N LEU A 136 17.31 8.06 13.23
CA LEU A 136 17.45 7.51 14.59
C LEU A 136 18.24 6.20 14.66
N HIS A 137 18.12 5.34 13.66
CA HIS A 137 18.92 4.12 13.61
C HIS A 137 20.42 4.42 13.53
N TYR A 138 20.81 5.40 12.72
CA TYR A 138 22.20 5.80 12.56
C TYR A 138 22.71 6.59 13.77
N THR A 139 21.95 7.59 14.24
CA THR A 139 22.37 8.45 15.35
C THR A 139 22.45 7.72 16.69
N SER A 140 21.66 6.65 16.86
CA SER A 140 21.74 5.76 18.03
C SER A 140 22.82 4.69 17.93
N GLY A 141 23.66 4.69 16.87
CA GLY A 141 24.68 3.64 16.67
C GLY A 141 24.06 2.24 16.50
N GLY A 142 22.85 2.16 15.94
CA GLY A 142 22.12 0.92 15.74
C GLY A 142 21.36 0.38 16.96
N GLN A 143 21.36 1.11 18.09
CA GLN A 143 20.63 0.71 19.30
C GLN A 143 19.11 0.69 19.09
N PHE A 144 18.59 1.68 18.35
CA PHE A 144 17.17 1.73 18.02
C PHE A 144 16.91 1.36 16.56
N LYS A 145 15.83 0.61 16.33
CA LYS A 145 15.30 0.29 15.00
C LYS A 145 13.88 0.83 14.93
N VAL A 146 13.51 1.39 13.78
CA VAL A 146 12.18 1.97 13.55
C VAL A 146 11.49 1.26 12.39
N PRO A 147 11.08 -0.02 12.56
CA PRO A 147 10.41 -0.78 11.51
C PRO A 147 8.94 -0.36 11.38
N MET A 148 8.68 0.69 10.61
CA MET A 148 7.32 1.17 10.37
C MET A 148 7.05 1.41 8.88
N VAL A 149 5.76 1.44 8.53
CA VAL A 149 5.28 1.82 7.20
C VAL A 149 4.48 3.09 7.30
N ILE A 150 4.88 4.12 6.56
CA ILE A 150 4.04 5.32 6.39
C ILE A 150 3.32 5.18 5.07
N ARG A 151 2.00 5.33 5.05
CA ARG A 151 1.21 5.29 3.82
C ARG A 151 0.22 6.45 3.76
N GLY A 152 -0.16 6.80 2.55
CA GLY A 152 -1.19 7.78 2.29
C GLY A 152 -1.37 7.96 0.79
N PRO A 153 -2.52 8.49 0.37
CA PRO A 153 -2.73 8.92 -1.00
C PRO A 153 -1.91 10.20 -1.23
N GLY A 154 -1.20 10.27 -2.36
CA GLY A 154 -0.44 11.46 -2.75
C GLY A 154 -0.55 11.77 -4.24
N GLY A 155 -0.29 13.02 -4.61
CA GLY A 155 -0.36 13.49 -5.99
C GLY A 155 -1.74 13.99 -6.40
N VAL A 156 -1.94 14.14 -7.72
CA VAL A 156 -3.10 14.85 -8.27
C VAL A 156 -4.29 13.89 -8.44
N GLY A 157 -5.42 14.22 -7.83
CA GLY A 157 -6.71 13.57 -8.06
C GLY A 157 -7.69 14.43 -8.85
N ARG A 158 -8.95 14.00 -8.94
CA ARG A 158 -10.02 14.77 -9.58
C ARG A 158 -10.52 15.87 -8.64
N GLN A 159 -10.31 17.13 -9.02
CA GLN A 159 -10.89 18.31 -8.36
C GLN A 159 -10.55 18.48 -6.87
N LEU A 160 -9.36 18.03 -6.43
CA LEU A 160 -8.98 18.07 -5.01
C LEU A 160 -8.44 19.45 -4.54
N GLY A 161 -8.21 20.40 -5.46
CA GLY A 161 -7.65 21.71 -5.12
C GLY A 161 -6.14 21.68 -4.84
N ALA A 162 -5.57 22.84 -4.46
CA ALA A 162 -4.12 23.02 -4.34
C ALA A 162 -3.50 22.22 -3.19
N GLU A 163 -4.17 22.20 -2.03
CA GLU A 163 -3.64 21.59 -0.80
C GLU A 163 -3.66 20.06 -0.83
N HIS A 164 -4.52 19.45 -1.64
CA HIS A 164 -4.66 17.99 -1.72
C HIS A 164 -4.01 17.37 -2.97
N SER A 165 -3.32 18.16 -3.80
CA SER A 165 -2.73 17.71 -5.07
C SER A 165 -1.21 17.74 -5.09
N GLN A 166 -0.58 18.00 -3.94
CA GLN A 166 0.87 18.15 -3.84
C GLN A 166 1.61 16.84 -4.08
N ARG A 167 2.79 16.97 -4.69
CA ARG A 167 3.77 15.92 -4.92
C ARG A 167 4.97 16.18 -4.02
N LEU A 168 5.17 15.31 -3.05
CA LEU A 168 6.16 15.46 -1.97
C LEU A 168 7.37 14.53 -2.15
N GLU A 169 7.49 13.84 -3.28
CA GLU A 169 8.51 12.82 -3.52
C GLU A 169 9.89 13.45 -3.31
N SER A 170 10.08 14.66 -3.84
CA SER A 170 11.31 15.43 -3.71
C SER A 170 11.63 15.86 -2.27
N TYR A 171 10.63 16.04 -1.41
CA TYR A 171 10.87 16.40 0.00
C TYR A 171 11.41 15.22 0.79
N PHE A 172 10.86 14.03 0.58
CA PHE A 172 11.24 12.84 1.33
C PHE A 172 12.42 12.09 0.70
N GLN A 173 12.68 12.27 -0.61
CA GLN A 173 13.81 11.62 -1.30
C GLN A 173 15.18 12.06 -0.76
N SER A 174 15.29 13.28 -0.23
CA SER A 174 16.53 13.79 0.34
C SER A 174 16.82 13.29 1.75
N ILE A 175 15.89 12.58 2.38
CA ILE A 175 16.03 12.11 3.76
C ILE A 175 16.82 10.79 3.76
N PRO A 176 18.02 10.75 4.37
CA PRO A 176 18.75 9.50 4.52
C PRO A 176 18.03 8.59 5.52
N GLY A 177 17.98 7.30 5.21
CA GLY A 177 17.26 6.36 6.05
C GLY A 177 15.74 6.36 5.84
N VAL A 178 15.22 6.86 4.73
CA VAL A 178 13.83 6.59 4.36
C VAL A 178 13.78 5.90 3.00
N GLN A 179 13.06 4.80 2.92
CA GLN A 179 12.75 4.16 1.64
C GLN A 179 11.43 4.70 1.10
N LEU A 180 11.49 5.29 -0.09
CA LEU A 180 10.31 5.79 -0.80
C LEU A 180 9.86 4.78 -1.85
N VAL A 181 8.60 4.37 -1.83
CA VAL A 181 8.07 3.40 -2.80
C VAL A 181 6.77 3.91 -3.41
N ALA A 182 6.80 4.34 -4.68
CA ALA A 182 5.61 4.78 -5.40
C ALA A 182 4.95 3.64 -6.19
N VAL A 183 3.66 3.40 -5.96
CA VAL A 183 2.89 2.35 -6.67
C VAL A 183 1.89 2.94 -7.66
N SER A 184 1.75 2.30 -8.83
CA SER A 184 0.83 2.75 -9.90
C SER A 184 -0.06 1.65 -10.46
N THR A 185 0.13 0.40 -10.02
CA THR A 185 -0.68 -0.75 -10.44
C THR A 185 -1.16 -1.52 -9.21
N VAL A 186 -2.33 -2.15 -9.32
CA VAL A 186 -2.95 -2.93 -8.23
C VAL A 186 -2.05 -4.06 -7.74
N ALA A 187 -1.40 -4.77 -8.67
CA ALA A 187 -0.48 -5.85 -8.35
C ALA A 187 0.74 -5.34 -7.57
N ASN A 188 1.32 -4.21 -8.01
CA ASN A 188 2.46 -3.61 -7.33
C ASN A 188 2.07 -3.07 -5.96
N ALA A 189 0.88 -2.48 -5.81
CA ALA A 189 0.40 -2.00 -4.51
C ALA A 189 0.36 -3.12 -3.46
N LYS A 190 -0.25 -4.26 -3.79
CA LYS A 190 -0.32 -5.42 -2.89
C LYS A 190 1.07 -5.98 -2.59
N ALA A 191 1.85 -6.26 -3.64
CA ALA A 191 3.16 -6.90 -3.50
C ALA A 191 4.15 -6.02 -2.73
N LEU A 192 4.19 -4.72 -3.04
CA LEU A 192 5.12 -3.78 -2.43
C LEU A 192 4.74 -3.45 -0.99
N LEU A 193 3.45 -3.34 -0.64
CA LEU A 193 3.05 -3.17 0.76
C LEU A 193 3.53 -4.36 1.61
N LYS A 194 3.40 -5.58 1.09
CA LYS A 194 3.88 -6.80 1.77
C LYS A 194 5.41 -6.87 1.83
N SER A 195 6.12 -6.45 0.78
CA SER A 195 7.59 -6.50 0.75
C SER A 195 8.22 -5.44 1.64
N VAL A 196 7.66 -4.22 1.64
CA VAL A 196 8.12 -3.09 2.47
C VAL A 196 8.06 -3.45 3.95
N ARG A 197 7.05 -4.23 4.36
CA ARG A 197 6.96 -4.79 5.71
C ARG A 197 8.09 -5.77 6.06
N MET A 198 8.76 -6.41 5.09
CA MET A 198 9.57 -7.62 5.32
C MET A 198 11.09 -7.42 5.26
N THR A 199 11.60 -6.27 4.84
CA THR A 199 13.05 -6.08 4.75
C THR A 199 13.63 -5.71 6.12
N VAL A 200 14.18 -6.73 6.79
CA VAL A 200 14.96 -6.65 8.02
C VAL A 200 16.36 -6.11 7.70
N ALA A 201 16.50 -4.80 7.49
CA ALA A 201 17.73 -4.01 7.50
C ALA A 201 17.35 -2.55 7.23
N PRO A 202 18.04 -1.54 7.79
CA PRO A 202 17.52 -0.18 7.85
C PRO A 202 17.28 0.36 6.43
N PRO A 203 16.16 1.07 6.19
CA PRO A 203 15.57 1.93 7.22
C PRO A 203 14.02 1.98 7.21
N ALA A 204 13.42 2.96 7.92
CA ALA A 204 11.97 3.17 7.92
C ALA A 204 11.44 3.32 6.48
N ALA A 205 10.32 2.68 6.16
CA ALA A 205 9.82 2.67 4.80
C ALA A 205 8.53 3.49 4.69
N ALA A 206 8.56 4.51 3.85
CA ALA A 206 7.39 5.25 3.44
C ALA A 206 6.85 4.62 2.14
N LEU A 207 5.74 3.90 2.23
CA LEU A 207 5.00 3.43 1.07
C LEU A 207 4.15 4.57 0.52
N TRP A 208 4.61 5.13 -0.58
CA TRP A 208 3.90 6.12 -1.36
C TRP A 208 2.83 5.46 -2.24
N VAL A 209 1.55 5.72 -1.95
CA VAL A 209 0.49 5.35 -2.89
C VAL A 209 0.27 6.53 -3.82
N ALA A 210 0.88 6.45 -5.01
CA ALA A 210 0.72 7.51 -6.00
C ALA A 210 -0.70 7.40 -6.53
N ALA A 211 -1.45 8.50 -6.45
CA ALA A 211 -2.71 8.61 -7.14
C ALA A 211 -2.51 8.16 -8.60
N PRO A 212 -3.45 7.38 -9.17
CA PRO A 212 -3.36 7.01 -10.57
C PRO A 212 -3.19 8.29 -11.38
N ARG A 213 -2.17 8.31 -12.26
CA ARG A 213 -2.03 9.40 -13.24
C ARG A 213 -3.41 9.62 -13.88
N PRO A 214 -3.91 10.86 -14.03
CA PRO A 214 -4.96 11.11 -14.99
C PRO A 214 -4.35 10.69 -16.34
N LEU A 215 -4.74 9.51 -16.83
CA LEU A 215 -4.47 9.14 -18.21
C LEU A 215 -5.11 10.26 -19.02
N GLY A 216 -4.27 11.04 -19.71
CA GLY A 216 -4.74 12.02 -20.67
C GLY A 216 -5.79 11.35 -21.53
N LEU A 217 -6.97 11.96 -21.60
CA LEU A 217 -8.04 11.50 -22.48
C LEU A 217 -7.42 11.18 -23.84
N PRO A 218 -7.70 10.01 -24.43
CA PRO A 218 -7.28 9.73 -25.80
C PRO A 218 -7.73 10.90 -26.68
N THR A 219 -6.83 11.40 -27.52
CA THR A 219 -7.02 12.54 -28.43
C THR A 219 -8.21 12.36 -29.40
N ALA A 220 -8.89 11.21 -29.37
CA ALA A 220 -10.05 10.87 -30.19
C ALA A 220 -11.40 11.39 -29.68
N LEU A 221 -11.50 11.99 -28.47
CA LEU A 221 -12.76 12.54 -27.94
C LEU A 221 -12.84 14.08 -27.92
N ARG A 222 -11.92 14.77 -28.62
CA ARG A 222 -12.05 16.21 -28.90
C ARG A 222 -12.82 16.44 -30.21
N LYS A 223 -14.07 15.98 -30.30
CA LYS A 223 -15.03 16.47 -31.31
C LYS A 223 -16.44 16.28 -30.78
N GLY A 224 -17.12 17.40 -30.54
CA GLY A 224 -18.54 17.46 -30.23
C GLY A 224 -18.86 18.34 -29.03
N GLU A 225 -19.26 19.58 -29.33
CA GLU A 225 -20.28 20.35 -28.58
C GLU A 225 -19.84 20.89 -27.19
N GLY A 226 -19.89 22.19 -26.89
CA GLY A 226 -20.94 23.15 -27.20
C GLY A 226 -21.86 23.28 -25.99
N GLY A 227 -21.52 24.14 -25.02
CA GLY A 227 -22.43 24.72 -24.04
C GLY A 227 -23.10 23.82 -22.99
N GLY A 228 -22.96 24.17 -21.70
CA GLY A 228 -23.96 23.83 -20.69
C GLY A 228 -23.52 22.88 -19.57
N ARG A 229 -23.51 23.43 -18.36
CA ARG A 229 -23.63 22.83 -17.01
C ARG A 229 -23.82 21.30 -16.95
N THR A 230 -23.03 20.62 -16.11
CA THR A 230 -23.45 20.11 -14.79
C THR A 230 -22.35 19.26 -14.16
N ALA A 231 -22.23 19.40 -12.84
CA ALA A 231 -21.43 18.56 -11.95
C ALA A 231 -21.93 17.11 -11.94
N ARG A 232 -20.98 16.17 -11.79
CA ARG A 232 -21.06 14.77 -11.28
C ARG A 232 -19.73 14.13 -11.67
N GLY A 233 -18.79 13.75 -10.80
CA GLY A 233 -18.90 13.01 -9.55
C GLY A 233 -18.12 11.70 -9.74
N PHE A 234 -17.01 11.53 -9.00
CA PHE A 234 -16.03 10.44 -8.97
C PHE A 234 -14.98 10.37 -10.10
#